data_AF-A0A7X7SSY4-F1
#
_entry.id   AF-A0A7X7SSY4-F1
#
_cell.length_a   1.000
_cell.length_b   1.000
_cell.length_c   1.000
_cell.angle_alpha   90.00
_cell.angle_beta   90.00
_cell.angle_gamma   90.00
#
_symmetry.space_group_name_H-M   'P 1'
#
loop_
_entity.id
_entity.type
_entity.pdbx_description
1 polymer ?
#
loop_
_entity_poly.entity_id
_entity_poly.type
_entity_poly.pdbx_seq_one_letter_code
_entity_poly.pdbx_strand_id
1 'polypeptide(L)'
;MNNKYAKNLEVIAMNKLLMKAVSLIMRFFSFQFEGFDVLNSTEVLRRKNILVNRILTLANILITIFIAMYYDTIGLPKSLSLLVPTVLINLLITYFVSTKKDDYEKQLMGMYVAVLSVSYIALRLFVLYPMPFTYIFLYIALVIIALFQNRHAIILGDALILSVASFIHISEVGKGSASTLISENHDISVYTMFLILFIFVITSMVFFSEYMDRERRNEFKKREELEQNFKNVLWDVFDTIDDFSQVTEGEESNRDYMIALMAKRLGMLYGFDEQKADEVFNYAIVIGVNNKFDFSYSEEVKQNILSDYSKIHYKLGMGNMMLRRTRIRMKCESMVRSRYESWFISENFRKIKAEDKSIESQIILLCELYVMLRDKQSYKKALPHVKTIKEIVDHFTHFFDENLMNIFTENNVEFEVIYEKINS
;
A
#
# COMPACT_ATOMS: atom_id res chain seq x y z
N MET A 1 24.82 -4.10 -60.95
CA MET A 1 23.74 -3.57 -60.09
C MET A 1 23.04 -4.63 -59.22
N ASN A 2 23.11 -5.94 -59.49
CA ASN A 2 22.38 -6.98 -58.72
C ASN A 2 22.95 -7.34 -57.34
N ASN A 3 24.23 -7.08 -57.05
CA ASN A 3 24.86 -7.58 -55.81
C ASN A 3 24.56 -6.71 -54.56
N LYS A 4 24.24 -5.42 -54.75
CA LYS A 4 23.96 -4.48 -53.64
C LYS A 4 22.53 -4.61 -53.09
N TYR A 5 21.57 -4.97 -53.95
CA TYR A 5 20.18 -5.20 -53.56
C TYR A 5 19.98 -6.54 -52.83
N ALA A 6 20.67 -7.61 -53.27
CA ALA A 6 20.66 -8.90 -52.58
C ALA A 6 21.23 -8.80 -51.16
N LYS A 7 22.34 -8.07 -50.99
CA LYS A 7 22.98 -7.84 -49.68
C LYS A 7 22.10 -7.04 -48.71
N ASN A 8 21.33 -6.08 -49.21
CA ASN A 8 20.38 -5.32 -48.39
C ASN A 8 19.16 -6.18 -47.98
N LEU A 9 18.69 -7.08 -48.84
CA LEU A 9 17.61 -8.03 -48.52
C LEU A 9 18.04 -9.05 -47.45
N GLU A 10 19.27 -9.56 -47.50
CA GLU A 10 19.82 -10.44 -46.47
C GLU A 10 19.95 -9.74 -45.10
N VAL A 11 20.43 -8.49 -45.07
CA VAL A 11 20.56 -7.71 -43.82
C VAL A 11 19.18 -7.44 -43.20
N ILE A 12 18.17 -7.12 -44.01
CA ILE A 12 16.80 -6.90 -43.53
C ILE A 12 16.17 -8.21 -43.01
N ALA A 13 16.39 -9.33 -43.70
CA ALA A 13 15.93 -10.65 -43.25
C ALA A 13 16.61 -11.07 -41.94
N MET A 14 17.92 -10.84 -41.81
CA MET A 14 18.71 -11.13 -40.62
C MET A 14 18.26 -10.29 -39.42
N ASN A 15 18.01 -9.00 -39.60
CA ASN A 15 17.48 -8.12 -38.55
C ASN A 15 16.07 -8.54 -38.10
N LYS A 16 15.20 -8.98 -39.03
CA LYS A 16 13.86 -9.45 -38.70
C LYS A 16 13.88 -10.78 -37.94
N LEU A 17 14.83 -11.66 -38.27
CA LEU A 17 15.03 -12.93 -37.57
C LEU A 17 15.63 -12.70 -36.18
N LEU A 18 16.56 -11.76 -36.05
CA LEU A 18 17.16 -11.35 -34.77
C LEU A 18 16.13 -10.69 -33.85
N MET A 19 15.28 -9.80 -34.37
CA MET A 19 14.16 -9.21 -33.61
C MET A 19 13.14 -10.27 -33.15
N LYS A 20 12.84 -11.27 -33.97
CA LYS A 20 11.99 -12.41 -33.58
C LYS A 20 12.66 -13.29 -32.53
N ALA A 21 13.96 -13.56 -32.64
CA ALA A 21 14.71 -14.32 -31.65
C ALA A 21 14.74 -13.56 -30.31
N VAL A 22 15.02 -12.26 -30.32
CA VAL A 22 14.98 -11.40 -29.13
C VAL A 22 13.58 -11.37 -28.52
N SER A 23 12.51 -11.27 -29.32
CA SER A 23 11.14 -11.26 -28.76
C SER A 23 10.74 -12.63 -28.18
N LEU A 24 11.20 -13.74 -28.77
CA LEU A 24 11.04 -15.09 -28.23
C LEU A 24 11.79 -15.27 -26.91
N ILE A 25 13.04 -14.78 -26.84
CA ILE A 25 13.85 -14.77 -25.61
C ILE A 25 13.16 -13.90 -24.54
N MET A 26 12.71 -12.70 -24.89
CA MET A 26 12.00 -11.82 -23.98
C MET A 26 10.68 -12.43 -23.49
N ARG A 27 9.96 -13.18 -24.33
CA ARG A 27 8.76 -13.94 -23.91
C ARG A 27 9.08 -15.13 -23.03
N PHE A 28 10.20 -15.80 -23.26
CA PHE A 28 10.69 -16.89 -22.42
C PHE A 28 11.09 -16.41 -21.01
N PHE A 29 11.49 -15.13 -20.90
CA PHE A 29 11.81 -14.45 -19.65
C PHE A 29 10.68 -13.54 -19.11
N SER A 30 9.63 -13.26 -19.89
CA SER A 30 8.56 -12.37 -19.46
C SER A 30 7.68 -13.04 -18.42
N PHE A 31 7.57 -12.38 -17.27
CA PHE A 31 6.74 -12.78 -16.15
C PHE A 31 5.33 -12.18 -16.33
N GLN A 32 4.42 -12.92 -16.96
CA GLN A 32 2.99 -12.64 -16.84
C GLN A 32 2.34 -13.82 -16.13
N PHE A 33 2.13 -13.67 -14.83
CA PHE A 33 1.32 -14.59 -14.04
C PHE A 33 0.42 -13.74 -13.13
N GLU A 34 -0.86 -13.68 -13.48
CA GLU A 34 -1.92 -13.10 -12.65
C GLU A 34 -1.96 -13.82 -11.29
N GLY A 35 -2.19 -13.09 -10.20
CA GLY A 35 -2.35 -13.65 -8.85
C GLY A 35 -1.07 -13.90 -8.05
N PHE A 36 0.02 -13.17 -8.32
CA PHE A 36 1.26 -13.29 -7.55
C PHE A 36 1.14 -12.71 -6.13
N ASP A 37 1.35 -13.54 -5.13
CA ASP A 37 1.57 -13.06 -3.77
C ASP A 37 3.07 -12.84 -3.51
N VAL A 38 3.47 -11.56 -3.47
CA VAL A 38 4.85 -11.12 -3.18
C VAL A 38 5.28 -11.49 -1.76
N LEU A 39 4.32 -11.69 -0.85
CA LEU A 39 4.56 -12.05 0.54
C LEU A 39 4.85 -13.55 0.73
N ASN A 40 4.44 -14.39 -0.23
CA ASN A 40 4.70 -15.82 -0.19
C ASN A 40 6.16 -16.14 -0.58
N SER A 41 7.02 -16.34 0.42
CA SER A 41 8.44 -16.66 0.24
C SER A 41 8.68 -17.93 -0.59
N THR A 42 7.80 -18.92 -0.47
CA THR A 42 7.93 -20.19 -1.21
C THR A 42 7.67 -19.99 -2.70
N GLU A 43 6.62 -19.23 -3.03
CA GLU A 43 6.29 -18.95 -4.42
C GLU A 43 7.38 -18.10 -5.09
N VAL A 44 7.90 -17.09 -4.39
CA VAL A 44 9.03 -16.27 -4.85
C VAL A 44 10.25 -17.15 -5.14
N LEU A 45 10.61 -18.06 -4.23
CA LEU A 45 11.77 -18.93 -4.41
C LEU A 45 11.57 -19.93 -5.56
N ARG A 46 10.37 -20.52 -5.68
CA ARG A 46 10.01 -21.39 -6.81
C ARG A 46 10.18 -20.68 -8.16
N ARG A 47 9.78 -19.41 -8.23
CA ARG A 47 9.93 -18.59 -9.45
C ARG A 47 11.41 -18.35 -9.79
N LYS A 48 12.24 -18.06 -8.79
CA LYS A 48 13.69 -17.94 -8.96
C LYS A 48 14.30 -19.25 -9.48
N ASN A 49 13.90 -20.39 -8.92
CA ASN A 49 14.33 -21.71 -9.42
C ASN A 49 13.92 -21.96 -10.88
N ILE A 50 12.69 -21.60 -11.28
CA ILE A 50 12.23 -21.71 -12.68
C ILE A 50 13.11 -20.85 -13.60
N LEU A 51 13.34 -19.59 -13.23
CA LEU A 51 14.15 -18.66 -14.01
C LEU A 51 15.59 -19.17 -14.16
N VAL A 52 16.22 -19.58 -13.07
CA VAL A 52 17.59 -20.10 -13.09
C VAL A 52 17.69 -21.36 -13.93
N ASN A 53 16.73 -22.29 -13.83
CA ASN A 53 16.72 -23.50 -14.65
C ASN A 53 16.60 -23.20 -16.15
N ARG A 54 15.80 -22.19 -16.51
CA ARG A 54 15.67 -21.69 -17.88
C ARG A 54 16.99 -21.10 -18.40
N ILE A 55 17.66 -20.29 -17.60
CA ILE A 55 18.96 -19.69 -17.95
C ILE A 55 20.04 -20.76 -18.04
N LEU A 56 20.04 -21.72 -17.11
CA LEU A 56 20.96 -22.85 -17.13
C LEU A 56 20.79 -23.71 -18.38
N THR A 57 19.56 -23.89 -18.85
CA THR A 57 19.29 -24.56 -20.13
C THR A 57 19.95 -23.84 -21.31
N LEU A 58 19.89 -22.50 -21.35
CA LEU A 58 20.59 -21.71 -22.37
C LEU A 58 22.11 -21.79 -22.23
N ALA A 59 22.62 -21.73 -21.00
CA ALA A 59 24.05 -21.90 -20.72
C ALA A 59 24.55 -23.28 -21.18
N ASN A 60 23.77 -24.33 -20.95
CA ASN A 60 24.08 -25.70 -21.41
C ASN A 60 24.11 -25.82 -22.94
N ILE A 61 23.24 -25.10 -23.66
CA ILE A 61 23.31 -25.03 -25.14
C ILE A 61 24.64 -24.41 -25.56
N LEU A 62 25.05 -23.30 -24.94
CA LEU A 62 26.32 -22.63 -25.24
C LEU A 62 27.52 -23.54 -24.95
N ILE A 63 27.50 -24.25 -23.82
CA ILE A 63 28.52 -25.24 -23.47
C ILE A 63 28.55 -26.40 -24.48
N THR A 64 27.39 -26.84 -24.98
CA THR A 64 27.31 -27.91 -25.99
C THR A 64 27.91 -27.46 -27.32
N ILE A 65 27.63 -26.23 -27.74
CA ILE A 65 28.25 -25.62 -28.93
C ILE A 65 29.76 -25.54 -28.74
N PHE A 66 30.22 -25.11 -27.57
CA PHE A 66 31.64 -25.04 -27.24
C PHE A 66 32.32 -26.41 -27.33
N ILE A 67 31.71 -27.45 -26.75
CA ILE A 67 32.23 -28.82 -26.82
C ILE A 67 32.29 -29.32 -28.26
N ALA A 68 31.28 -29.02 -29.07
CA ALA A 68 31.26 -29.40 -30.49
C ALA A 68 32.37 -28.71 -31.29
N MET A 69 32.60 -27.41 -31.05
CA MET A 69 33.66 -26.64 -31.73
C MET A 69 35.06 -27.16 -31.41
N TYR A 70 35.27 -27.61 -30.17
CA TYR A 70 36.58 -28.06 -29.70
C TYR A 70 36.72 -29.58 -29.68
N TYR A 71 35.78 -30.32 -30.26
CA TYR A 71 35.66 -31.77 -30.11
C TYR A 71 36.96 -32.53 -30.38
N ASP A 72 37.71 -32.13 -31.42
CA ASP A 72 38.98 -32.74 -31.81
C ASP A 72 40.06 -32.65 -30.71
N THR A 73 39.98 -31.62 -29.86
CA THR A 73 40.87 -31.43 -28.71
C THR A 73 40.37 -32.11 -27.43
N ILE A 74 39.07 -32.40 -27.34
CA ILE A 74 38.44 -32.95 -26.13
C ILE A 74 38.35 -34.46 -26.16
N GLY A 75 37.97 -35.02 -27.30
CA GLY A 75 37.61 -36.42 -27.42
C GLY A 75 36.30 -36.76 -26.72
N LEU A 76 35.71 -37.88 -27.13
CA LEU A 76 34.40 -38.35 -26.67
C LEU A 76 34.27 -38.50 -25.13
N PRO A 77 35.24 -39.09 -24.39
CA PRO A 77 35.05 -39.38 -22.96
C PRO A 77 34.95 -38.12 -22.10
N LYS A 78 35.77 -37.11 -22.39
CA LYS A 78 35.78 -35.85 -21.64
C LYS A 78 34.54 -35.01 -21.98
N SER A 79 34.11 -35.00 -23.23
CA SER A 79 32.88 -34.35 -23.69
C SER A 79 31.63 -34.94 -23.02
N LEU A 80 31.51 -36.27 -22.95
CA LEU A 80 30.42 -36.94 -22.25
C LEU A 80 30.43 -36.64 -20.75
N SER A 81 31.61 -36.53 -20.13
CA SER A 81 31.73 -36.18 -18.70
C SER A 81 31.23 -34.78 -18.35
N LEU A 82 31.09 -33.90 -19.35
CA LEU A 82 30.50 -32.56 -19.19
C LEU A 82 29.01 -32.55 -19.53
N LEU A 83 28.59 -33.20 -20.63
CA LEU A 83 27.22 -33.16 -21.12
C LEU A 83 26.23 -34.01 -20.30
N VAL A 84 26.65 -35.16 -19.79
CA VAL A 84 25.74 -36.03 -19.03
C VAL A 84 25.32 -35.38 -17.70
N PRO A 85 26.25 -34.82 -16.89
CA PRO A 85 25.87 -34.13 -15.67
C PRO A 85 24.99 -32.90 -15.91
N THR A 86 25.27 -32.09 -16.95
CA THR A 86 24.49 -30.86 -17.22
C THR A 86 23.02 -31.15 -17.52
N VAL A 87 22.74 -32.21 -18.28
CA VAL A 87 21.37 -32.64 -18.59
C VAL A 87 20.67 -33.21 -17.36
N LEU A 88 21.35 -34.09 -16.61
CA LEU A 88 20.80 -34.69 -15.39
C LEU A 88 20.45 -33.63 -14.34
N ILE A 89 21.32 -32.63 -14.17
CA ILE A 89 21.12 -31.48 -13.29
C ILE A 89 19.85 -30.72 -13.65
N ASN A 90 19.64 -30.37 -14.93
CA ASN A 90 18.45 -29.62 -15.35
C ASN A 90 17.17 -30.41 -15.09
N LEU A 91 17.19 -31.73 -15.32
CA LEU A 91 16.06 -32.61 -15.00
C LEU A 91 15.80 -32.64 -13.49
N LEU A 92 16.85 -32.68 -12.68
CA LEU A 92 16.77 -32.72 -11.22
C LEU A 92 16.21 -31.41 -10.64
N ILE A 93 16.67 -30.24 -11.13
CA ILE A 93 16.11 -28.94 -10.75
C ILE A 93 14.62 -28.85 -11.17
N THR A 94 14.29 -29.30 -12.38
CA THR A 94 12.91 -29.34 -12.88
C THR A 94 12.01 -30.23 -12.01
N TYR A 95 12.54 -31.36 -11.53
CA TYR A 95 11.84 -32.25 -10.60
C TYR A 95 11.51 -31.55 -9.28
N PHE A 96 12.47 -30.84 -8.66
CA PHE A 96 12.22 -30.09 -7.42
C PHE A 96 11.21 -28.97 -7.59
N VAL A 97 11.24 -28.27 -8.73
CA VAL A 97 10.30 -27.19 -9.06
C VAL A 97 8.87 -27.70 -9.29
N SER A 98 8.70 -28.90 -9.87
CA SER A 98 7.39 -29.41 -10.29
C SER A 98 6.65 -30.23 -9.24
N THR A 99 7.37 -31.00 -8.41
CA THR A 99 6.75 -32.05 -7.58
C THR A 99 6.09 -31.54 -6.29
N LYS A 100 6.64 -30.50 -5.65
CA LYS A 100 6.07 -29.89 -4.43
C LYS A 100 6.21 -28.36 -4.46
N LYS A 101 5.16 -27.70 -4.95
CA LYS A 101 5.17 -26.25 -5.25
C LYS A 101 5.14 -25.38 -4.00
N ASP A 102 4.53 -25.86 -2.92
CA ASP A 102 4.25 -25.08 -1.70
C ASP A 102 5.21 -25.39 -0.53
N ASP A 103 6.19 -26.26 -0.77
CA ASP A 103 7.17 -26.69 0.23
C ASP A 103 8.46 -25.84 0.13
N TYR A 104 8.65 -24.95 1.10
CA TYR A 104 9.79 -24.03 1.13
C TYR A 104 11.14 -24.76 1.16
N GLU A 105 11.27 -25.80 1.98
CA GLU A 105 12.53 -26.53 2.16
C GLU A 105 12.95 -27.23 0.87
N LYS A 106 11.98 -27.77 0.11
CA LYS A 106 12.26 -28.37 -1.19
C LYS A 106 12.65 -27.36 -2.25
N GLN A 107 12.04 -26.17 -2.25
CA GLN A 107 12.49 -25.10 -3.14
C GLN A 107 13.89 -24.60 -2.76
N LEU A 108 14.22 -24.59 -1.47
CA LEU A 108 15.55 -24.27 -0.97
C LEU A 108 16.59 -25.32 -1.39
N MET A 109 16.25 -26.62 -1.31
CA MET A 109 17.09 -27.69 -1.85
C MET A 109 17.29 -27.56 -3.35
N GLY A 110 16.24 -27.25 -4.11
CA GLY A 110 16.35 -26.99 -5.55
C GLY A 110 17.34 -25.86 -5.87
N MET A 111 17.32 -24.78 -5.09
CA MET A 111 18.28 -23.68 -5.21
C MET A 111 19.71 -24.14 -4.95
N TYR A 112 19.98 -24.82 -3.83
CA TYR A 112 21.34 -25.29 -3.52
C TYR A 112 21.86 -26.29 -4.54
N VAL A 113 21.01 -27.21 -5.02
CA VAL A 113 21.38 -28.13 -6.09
C VAL A 113 21.74 -27.36 -7.35
N ALA A 114 20.98 -26.33 -7.72
CA ALA A 114 21.32 -25.48 -8.85
C ALA A 114 22.67 -24.77 -8.67
N VAL A 115 22.94 -24.19 -7.49
CA VAL A 115 24.22 -23.53 -7.18
C VAL A 115 25.40 -24.50 -7.30
N LEU A 116 25.30 -25.67 -6.68
CA LEU A 116 26.33 -26.72 -6.74
C LEU A 116 26.57 -27.16 -8.17
N SER A 117 25.51 -27.30 -8.93
CA SER A 117 25.57 -27.77 -10.30
C SER A 117 26.20 -26.76 -11.25
N VAL A 118 25.77 -25.50 -11.18
CA VAL A 118 26.34 -24.39 -11.97
C VAL A 118 27.82 -24.24 -11.68
N SER A 119 28.19 -24.29 -10.40
CA SER A 119 29.58 -24.22 -9.95
C SER A 119 30.38 -25.43 -10.48
N TYR A 120 29.85 -26.64 -10.35
CA TYR A 120 30.49 -27.86 -10.84
C TYR A 120 30.76 -27.81 -12.34
N ILE A 121 29.78 -27.42 -13.15
CA ILE A 121 29.91 -27.36 -14.61
C ILE A 121 31.00 -26.37 -15.02
N ALA A 122 30.97 -25.16 -14.45
CA ALA A 122 31.94 -24.12 -14.77
C ALA A 122 33.36 -24.50 -14.33
N LEU A 123 33.50 -25.03 -13.12
CA LEU A 123 34.78 -25.51 -12.59
C LEU A 123 35.32 -26.71 -13.37
N ARG A 124 34.46 -27.67 -13.75
CA ARG A 124 34.87 -28.83 -14.53
C ARG A 124 35.36 -28.43 -15.92
N LEU A 125 34.68 -27.49 -16.57
CA LEU A 125 35.10 -26.95 -17.86
C LEU A 125 36.45 -26.24 -17.74
N PHE A 126 36.63 -25.45 -16.68
CA PHE A 126 37.89 -24.77 -16.38
C PHE A 126 39.05 -25.75 -16.10
N VAL A 127 38.82 -26.84 -15.34
CA VAL A 127 39.82 -27.89 -15.09
C VAL A 127 40.23 -28.61 -16.37
N LEU A 128 39.27 -28.91 -17.25
CA LEU A 128 39.56 -29.61 -18.50
C LEU A 128 40.25 -28.71 -19.53
N TYR A 129 39.97 -27.40 -19.50
CA TYR A 129 40.49 -26.39 -20.41
C TYR A 129 40.88 -25.12 -19.65
N PRO A 130 42.05 -25.08 -19.01
CA PRO A 130 42.49 -23.92 -18.24
C PRO A 130 42.99 -22.75 -19.12
N MET A 131 42.29 -22.43 -20.22
CA MET A 131 42.60 -21.33 -21.12
C MET A 131 42.01 -19.99 -20.62
N PRO A 132 42.59 -18.83 -20.94
CA PRO A 132 42.08 -17.53 -20.47
C PRO A 132 40.59 -17.28 -20.75
N PHE A 133 40.08 -17.74 -21.89
CA PHE A 133 38.67 -17.56 -22.25
C PHE A 133 37.70 -18.41 -21.42
N THR A 134 38.15 -19.48 -20.75
CA THR A 134 37.26 -20.31 -19.93
C THR A 134 36.86 -19.68 -18.61
N TYR A 135 37.55 -18.60 -18.18
CA TYR A 135 37.11 -17.73 -17.08
C TYR A 135 35.73 -17.11 -17.30
N ILE A 136 35.33 -16.91 -18.56
CA ILE A 136 33.99 -16.40 -18.89
C ILE A 136 32.91 -17.31 -18.30
N PHE A 137 33.12 -18.63 -18.26
CA PHE A 137 32.16 -19.57 -17.69
C PHE A 137 32.10 -19.48 -16.15
N LEU A 138 33.21 -19.15 -15.48
CA LEU A 138 33.21 -18.88 -14.04
C LEU A 138 32.41 -17.61 -13.72
N TYR A 139 32.59 -16.55 -14.50
CA TYR A 139 31.81 -15.32 -14.34
C TYR A 139 30.32 -15.53 -14.64
N ILE A 140 29.99 -16.26 -15.72
CA ILE A 140 28.60 -16.63 -16.02
C ILE A 140 27.99 -17.45 -14.87
N ALA A 141 28.73 -18.39 -14.30
CA ALA A 141 28.26 -19.18 -13.16
C ALA A 141 27.92 -18.29 -11.95
N LEU A 142 28.80 -17.35 -11.60
CA LEU A 142 28.57 -16.39 -10.52
C LEU A 142 27.34 -15.51 -10.79
N VAL A 143 27.15 -15.06 -12.03
CA VAL A 143 25.95 -14.29 -12.43
C VAL A 143 24.68 -15.13 -12.30
N ILE A 144 24.69 -16.39 -12.75
CA ILE A 144 23.54 -17.30 -12.62
C ILE A 144 23.19 -17.53 -11.14
N ILE A 145 24.19 -17.71 -10.29
CA ILE A 145 23.99 -17.88 -8.84
C ILE A 145 23.43 -16.59 -8.22
N ALA A 146 23.91 -15.42 -8.65
CA ALA A 146 23.45 -14.12 -8.17
C ALA A 146 21.96 -13.85 -8.46
N LEU A 147 21.39 -14.46 -9.50
CA LEU A 147 19.96 -14.33 -9.83
C LEU A 147 19.03 -14.91 -8.75
N PHE A 148 19.53 -15.79 -7.88
CA PHE A 148 18.77 -16.19 -6.70
C PHE A 148 18.57 -15.04 -5.71
N GLN A 149 19.40 -14.00 -5.76
CA GLN A 149 19.41 -12.88 -4.83
C GLN A 149 19.30 -13.37 -3.37
N ASN A 150 20.09 -14.38 -3.05
CA ASN A 150 20.12 -15.04 -1.75
C ASN A 150 21.55 -15.09 -1.26
N ARG A 151 21.80 -14.52 -0.07
CA ARG A 151 23.11 -14.43 0.56
C ARG A 151 23.79 -15.78 0.76
N HIS A 152 23.06 -16.80 1.17
CA HIS A 152 23.64 -18.13 1.39
C HIS A 152 24.01 -18.81 0.07
N ALA A 153 23.18 -18.65 -0.96
CA ALA A 153 23.46 -19.18 -2.30
C ALA A 153 24.74 -18.57 -2.90
N ILE A 154 24.88 -17.23 -2.85
CA ILE A 154 26.05 -16.56 -3.40
C ILE A 154 27.32 -16.88 -2.61
N ILE A 155 27.28 -16.88 -1.27
CA ILE A 155 28.43 -17.25 -0.44
C ILE A 155 28.90 -18.67 -0.75
N LEU A 156 27.97 -19.62 -0.90
CA LEU A 156 28.31 -21.00 -1.26
C LEU A 156 28.97 -21.06 -2.65
N GLY A 157 28.38 -20.37 -3.63
CA GLY A 157 28.92 -20.29 -4.99
C GLY A 157 30.32 -19.68 -5.03
N ASP A 158 30.49 -18.53 -4.38
CA ASP A 158 31.75 -17.78 -4.27
C ASP A 158 32.82 -18.67 -3.63
N ALA A 159 32.51 -19.34 -2.51
CA ALA A 159 33.44 -20.22 -1.82
C ALA A 159 33.88 -21.40 -2.68
N LEU A 160 32.96 -22.04 -3.41
CA LEU A 160 33.28 -23.16 -4.31
C LEU A 160 34.13 -22.72 -5.49
N ILE A 161 33.73 -21.64 -6.16
CA ILE A 161 34.44 -21.14 -7.34
C ILE A 161 35.84 -20.64 -6.96
N LEU A 162 35.95 -19.86 -5.88
CA LEU A 162 37.22 -19.32 -5.42
C LEU A 162 38.17 -20.43 -4.95
N SER A 163 37.69 -21.40 -4.17
CA SER A 163 38.54 -22.48 -3.65
C SER A 163 39.13 -23.34 -4.76
N VAL A 164 38.31 -23.79 -5.72
CA VAL A 164 38.77 -24.65 -6.81
C VAL A 164 39.61 -23.86 -7.82
N ALA A 165 39.24 -22.63 -8.17
CA ALA A 165 40.06 -21.79 -9.04
C ALA A 165 41.44 -21.50 -8.41
N SER A 166 41.48 -21.16 -7.12
CA SER A 166 42.74 -20.92 -6.39
C SER A 166 43.61 -22.17 -6.35
N PHE A 167 43.03 -23.35 -6.12
CA PHE A 167 43.77 -24.61 -6.15
C PHE A 167 44.43 -24.86 -7.52
N ILE A 168 43.71 -24.60 -8.61
CA ILE A 168 44.23 -24.77 -9.98
C ILE A 168 45.36 -23.77 -10.25
N HIS A 169 45.17 -22.50 -9.87
CA HIS A 169 46.19 -21.47 -9.98
C HIS A 169 47.49 -21.86 -9.26
N ILE A 170 47.39 -22.36 -8.02
CA ILE A 170 48.56 -22.82 -7.24
C ILE A 170 49.22 -24.04 -7.90
N SER A 171 48.42 -25.01 -8.34
CA SER A 171 48.89 -26.23 -9.02
C SER A 171 49.67 -25.92 -10.30
N GLU A 172 49.24 -24.89 -11.04
CA GLU A 172 49.88 -24.51 -12.30
C GLU A 172 51.17 -23.71 -12.08
N VAL A 173 51.20 -22.82 -11.09
CA VAL A 173 52.45 -22.14 -10.65
C VAL A 173 53.51 -23.15 -10.20
N GLY A 174 53.10 -24.23 -9.53
CA GLY A 174 54.00 -25.28 -9.04
C GLY A 174 54.67 -26.13 -10.11
N LYS A 175 54.20 -26.11 -11.37
CA LYS A 175 54.77 -26.90 -12.48
C LYS A 175 55.96 -26.24 -13.19
N GLY A 176 56.27 -24.98 -12.89
CA GLY A 176 57.38 -24.24 -13.53
C GLY A 176 57.20 -24.02 -15.04
N SER A 177 58.15 -23.31 -15.69
CA SER A 177 58.15 -22.87 -17.11
C SER A 177 57.99 -23.95 -18.20
N ALA A 178 57.59 -25.17 -17.87
CA ALA A 178 57.27 -26.23 -18.83
C ALA A 178 55.78 -26.28 -19.22
N SER A 179 54.90 -25.48 -18.62
CA SER A 179 53.50 -25.40 -19.05
C SER A 179 53.28 -24.29 -20.09
N THR A 180 52.70 -24.67 -21.23
CA THR A 180 52.36 -23.81 -22.38
C THR A 180 51.16 -22.90 -22.13
N LEU A 181 50.64 -22.84 -20.90
CA LEU A 181 49.43 -22.09 -20.59
C LEU A 181 49.71 -20.62 -20.31
N ILE A 182 50.81 -20.30 -19.61
CA ILE A 182 51.08 -18.95 -19.10
C ILE A 182 52.60 -18.78 -19.00
N SER A 183 53.21 -18.02 -19.92
CA SER A 183 54.68 -17.89 -19.98
C SER A 183 55.25 -16.97 -18.88
N GLU A 184 54.42 -16.25 -18.14
CA GLU A 184 54.86 -15.33 -17.08
C GLU A 184 53.96 -15.42 -15.84
N ASN A 185 54.58 -15.58 -14.65
CA ASN A 185 53.90 -15.61 -13.35
C ASN A 185 52.99 -14.39 -13.08
N HIS A 186 53.14 -13.30 -13.84
CA HIS A 186 52.32 -12.10 -13.74
C HIS A 186 50.85 -12.33 -14.15
N ASP A 187 50.56 -13.20 -15.11
CA ASP A 187 49.20 -13.34 -15.65
C ASP A 187 48.22 -14.01 -14.68
N ILE A 188 48.64 -15.04 -13.93
CA ILE A 188 47.79 -15.78 -12.98
C ILE A 188 47.30 -14.84 -11.87
N SER A 189 48.20 -14.00 -11.35
CA SER A 189 47.88 -13.05 -10.29
C SER A 189 46.79 -12.05 -10.70
N VAL A 190 46.82 -11.60 -11.96
CA VAL A 190 45.83 -10.68 -12.53
C VAL A 190 44.47 -11.36 -12.63
N TYR A 191 44.38 -12.59 -13.12
CA TYR A 191 43.11 -13.34 -13.19
C TYR A 191 42.50 -13.59 -11.81
N THR A 192 43.31 -13.95 -10.81
CA THR A 192 42.81 -14.12 -9.44
C THR A 192 42.33 -12.80 -8.84
N MET A 193 43.04 -11.68 -9.09
CA MET A 193 42.60 -10.35 -8.65
C MET A 193 41.27 -9.94 -9.28
N PHE A 194 41.10 -10.15 -10.59
CA PHE A 194 39.84 -9.87 -11.28
C PHE A 194 38.70 -10.76 -10.76
N LEU A 195 38.96 -12.04 -10.49
CA LEU A 195 37.97 -12.94 -9.91
C LEU A 195 37.51 -12.47 -8.53
N ILE A 196 38.44 -12.06 -7.66
CA ILE A 196 38.12 -11.53 -6.32
C ILE A 196 37.30 -10.23 -6.44
N LEU A 197 37.70 -9.32 -7.32
CA LEU A 197 36.96 -8.08 -7.55
C LEU A 197 35.54 -8.36 -8.06
N PHE A 198 35.40 -9.30 -9.00
CA PHE A 198 34.10 -9.67 -9.55
C PHE A 198 33.19 -10.32 -8.51
N ILE A 199 33.73 -11.26 -7.72
CA ILE A 199 33.02 -11.84 -6.56
C ILE A 199 32.56 -10.71 -5.64
N PHE A 200 33.46 -9.82 -5.22
CA PHE A 200 33.12 -8.71 -4.32
C PHE A 200 31.95 -7.86 -4.84
N VAL A 201 31.96 -7.48 -6.12
CA VAL A 201 30.88 -6.68 -6.73
C VAL A 201 29.56 -7.45 -6.75
N ILE A 202 29.57 -8.72 -7.20
CA ILE A 202 28.36 -9.53 -7.31
C ILE A 202 27.78 -9.86 -5.93
N THR A 203 28.61 -10.26 -4.97
CA THR A 203 28.19 -10.51 -3.58
C THR A 203 27.55 -9.25 -2.99
N SER A 204 28.17 -8.09 -3.19
CA SER A 204 27.62 -6.80 -2.73
C SER A 204 26.26 -6.52 -3.35
N MET A 205 26.12 -6.70 -4.67
CA MET A 205 24.85 -6.51 -5.39
C MET A 205 23.75 -7.44 -4.86
N VAL A 206 24.06 -8.70 -4.57
CA VAL A 206 23.11 -9.67 -4.02
C VAL A 206 22.68 -9.27 -2.62
N PHE A 207 23.62 -8.86 -1.75
CA PHE A 207 23.31 -8.45 -0.38
C PHE A 207 22.40 -7.21 -0.35
N PHE A 208 22.70 -6.20 -1.17
CA PHE A 208 21.85 -5.02 -1.30
C PHE A 208 20.46 -5.39 -1.85
N SER A 209 20.41 -6.25 -2.86
CA SER A 209 19.14 -6.69 -3.46
C SER A 209 18.25 -7.44 -2.46
N GLU A 210 18.82 -8.38 -1.69
CA GLU A 210 18.10 -9.11 -0.65
C GLU A 210 17.60 -8.18 0.46
N TYR A 211 18.43 -7.23 0.89
CA TYR A 211 18.06 -6.22 1.88
C TYR A 211 16.89 -5.35 1.40
N MET A 212 16.98 -4.79 0.18
CA MET A 212 15.92 -3.96 -0.40
C MET A 212 14.61 -4.72 -0.57
N ASP A 213 14.67 -5.98 -1.01
CA ASP A 213 13.47 -6.81 -1.16
C ASP A 213 12.82 -7.12 0.18
N ARG A 214 13.62 -7.35 1.24
CA ARG A 214 13.10 -7.53 2.59
C ARG A 214 12.45 -6.25 3.12
N GLU A 215 13.09 -5.09 2.91
CA GLU A 215 12.54 -3.81 3.33
C GLU A 215 11.24 -3.47 2.61
N ARG A 216 11.19 -3.70 1.28
CA ARG A 216 9.96 -3.51 0.48
C ARG A 216 8.80 -4.39 0.98
N ARG A 217 9.08 -5.67 1.32
CA ARG A 217 8.05 -6.56 1.89
C ARG A 217 7.59 -6.10 3.28
N ASN A 218 8.52 -5.63 4.12
CA ASN A 218 8.18 -5.11 5.44
C ASN A 218 7.32 -3.83 5.34
N GLU A 219 7.68 -2.92 4.44
CA GLU A 219 6.91 -1.72 4.16
C GLU A 219 5.50 -2.07 3.65
N PHE A 220 5.40 -3.05 2.73
CA PHE A 220 4.11 -3.52 2.24
C PHE A 220 3.21 -4.05 3.36
N LYS A 221 3.75 -4.90 4.25
CA LYS A 221 3.01 -5.39 5.44
C LYS A 221 2.56 -4.25 6.36
N LYS A 222 3.43 -3.27 6.61
CA LYS A 222 3.08 -2.09 7.42
C LYS A 222 1.96 -1.27 6.77
N ARG A 223 1.98 -1.11 5.44
CA ARG A 223 0.93 -0.40 4.70
C ARG A 223 -0.40 -1.13 4.76
N GLU A 224 -0.38 -2.46 4.60
CA GLU A 224 -1.57 -3.32 4.72
C GLU A 224 -2.17 -3.25 6.15
N GLU A 225 -1.34 -3.35 7.18
CA GLU A 225 -1.75 -3.21 8.58
C GLU A 225 -2.32 -1.81 8.88
N LEU A 226 -1.67 -0.76 8.39
CA LEU A 226 -2.12 0.62 8.56
C LEU A 226 -3.45 0.87 7.84
N GLU A 227 -3.63 0.31 6.65
CA GLU A 227 -4.91 0.38 5.92
C GLU A 227 -6.02 -0.32 6.72
N GLN A 228 -5.77 -1.50 7.26
CA GLN A 228 -6.75 -2.22 8.07
C GLN A 228 -7.09 -1.45 9.36
N ASN A 229 -6.10 -0.90 10.05
CA ASN A 229 -6.31 -0.09 11.24
C ASN A 229 -7.10 1.19 10.92
N PHE A 230 -6.81 1.85 9.80
CA PHE A 230 -7.57 3.01 9.34
C PHE A 230 -9.03 2.65 9.07
N LYS A 231 -9.29 1.52 8.40
CA LYS A 231 -10.65 1.02 8.16
C LYS A 231 -11.42 0.77 9.45
N ASN A 232 -10.78 0.15 10.44
CA ASN A 232 -11.42 -0.11 11.74
C ASN A 232 -11.78 1.20 12.45
N VAL A 233 -10.84 2.13 12.56
CA VAL A 233 -11.07 3.45 13.18
C VAL A 233 -12.16 4.24 12.44
N LEU A 234 -12.21 4.16 11.11
CA LEU A 234 -13.24 4.80 10.32
C LEU A 234 -14.65 4.29 10.69
N TRP A 235 -14.80 2.97 10.86
CA TRP A 235 -16.07 2.38 11.27
C TRP A 235 -16.41 2.74 12.72
N ASP A 236 -15.44 2.73 13.64
CA ASP A 236 -15.67 3.16 15.03
C ASP A 236 -16.19 4.61 15.10
N VAL A 237 -15.68 5.51 14.23
CA VAL A 237 -16.16 6.89 14.12
C VAL A 237 -17.59 6.94 13.59
N PHE A 238 -17.92 6.14 12.57
CA PHE A 238 -19.28 6.08 12.03
C PHE A 238 -20.29 5.51 13.02
N ASP A 239 -19.94 4.43 13.72
CA ASP A 239 -20.76 3.83 14.77
C ASP A 239 -20.99 4.83 15.91
N THR A 240 -19.95 5.58 16.31
CA THR A 240 -20.08 6.65 17.31
C THR A 240 -21.07 7.73 16.84
N ILE A 241 -20.99 8.17 15.59
CA ILE A 241 -21.90 9.18 15.04
C ILE A 241 -23.34 8.65 15.01
N ASP A 242 -23.53 7.37 14.68
CA ASP A 242 -24.81 6.69 14.73
C ASP A 242 -25.41 6.72 16.13
N ASP A 243 -24.66 6.26 17.13
CA ASP A 243 -25.07 6.27 18.55
C ASP A 243 -25.49 7.67 19.00
N PHE A 244 -24.74 8.70 18.61
CA PHE A 244 -25.08 10.10 18.90
C PHE A 244 -26.35 10.56 18.20
N SER A 245 -26.62 10.09 16.98
CA SER A 245 -27.82 10.44 16.22
C SER A 245 -29.08 9.74 16.75
N GLN A 246 -28.98 8.48 17.16
CA GLN A 246 -30.10 7.70 17.72
C GLN A 246 -30.61 8.27 19.04
N VAL A 247 -29.74 8.82 19.89
CA VAL A 247 -30.14 9.54 21.12
C VAL A 247 -31.06 10.73 20.82
N THR A 248 -31.03 11.23 19.59
CA THR A 248 -31.84 12.35 19.13
C THR A 248 -33.03 11.95 18.23
N GLU A 249 -33.29 10.66 18.02
CA GLU A 249 -34.40 10.17 17.21
C GLU A 249 -35.74 10.23 17.96
N GLY A 250 -36.51 11.26 17.59
CA GLY A 250 -37.96 11.35 17.75
C GLY A 250 -38.56 11.94 16.47
N GLU A 251 -39.87 11.79 16.24
CA GLU A 251 -40.63 12.23 15.06
C GLU A 251 -40.67 13.78 14.86
N GLU A 252 -39.53 14.44 14.84
CA GLU A 252 -39.42 15.90 14.94
C GLU A 252 -38.81 16.55 13.68
N SER A 253 -39.02 15.96 12.50
CA SER A 253 -38.65 16.58 11.20
C SER A 253 -39.18 18.02 11.08
N ASN A 254 -40.39 18.27 11.58
CA ASN A 254 -41.00 19.60 11.63
C ASN A 254 -40.26 20.56 12.58
N ARG A 255 -39.75 20.07 13.72
CA ARG A 255 -39.00 20.88 14.68
C ARG A 255 -37.65 21.28 14.10
N ASP A 256 -36.95 20.34 13.46
CA ASP A 256 -35.65 20.61 12.85
C ASP A 256 -35.77 21.56 11.66
N TYR A 257 -36.83 21.40 10.86
CA TYR A 257 -37.18 22.36 9.82
C TYR A 257 -37.51 23.75 10.39
N MET A 258 -38.26 23.81 11.48
CA MET A 258 -38.58 25.06 12.18
C MET A 258 -37.31 25.77 12.67
N ILE A 259 -36.43 25.06 13.36
CA ILE A 259 -35.15 25.60 13.84
C ILE A 259 -34.32 26.10 12.66
N ALA A 260 -34.26 25.35 11.55
CA ALA A 260 -33.53 25.75 10.36
C ALA A 260 -34.09 27.03 9.72
N LEU A 261 -35.42 27.16 9.63
CA LEU A 261 -36.08 28.36 9.09
C LEU A 261 -35.80 29.58 9.97
N MET A 262 -35.89 29.42 11.30
CA MET A 262 -35.54 30.48 12.26
C MET A 262 -34.07 30.86 12.15
N ALA A 263 -33.17 29.89 12.05
CA ALA A 263 -31.74 30.13 11.93
C ALA A 263 -31.37 30.87 10.64
N LYS A 264 -31.97 30.49 9.50
CA LYS A 264 -31.83 31.20 8.22
C LYS A 264 -32.28 32.66 8.38
N ARG A 265 -33.47 32.87 8.96
CA ARG A 265 -34.03 34.21 9.15
C ARG A 265 -33.18 35.07 10.08
N LEU A 266 -32.72 34.52 11.21
CA LEU A 266 -31.84 35.22 12.14
C LEU A 266 -30.49 35.55 11.50
N GLY A 267 -29.93 34.64 10.70
CA GLY A 267 -28.71 34.91 9.92
C GLY A 267 -28.87 36.08 8.94
N MET A 268 -30.00 36.15 8.24
CA MET A 268 -30.31 37.30 7.37
C MET A 268 -30.44 38.60 8.15
N LEU A 269 -31.13 38.59 9.30
CA LEU A 269 -31.26 39.76 10.16
C LEU A 269 -29.90 40.20 10.76
N TYR A 270 -29.01 39.24 11.01
CA TYR A 270 -27.64 39.49 11.46
C TYR A 270 -26.75 40.11 10.35
N GLY A 271 -27.15 39.97 9.08
CA GLY A 271 -26.44 40.55 7.93
C GLY A 271 -25.72 39.53 7.05
N PHE A 272 -26.07 38.24 7.11
CA PHE A 272 -25.57 37.25 6.15
C PHE A 272 -26.19 37.46 4.78
N ASP A 273 -25.42 37.16 3.73
CA ASP A 273 -25.95 37.04 2.38
C ASP A 273 -26.82 35.78 2.24
N GLU A 274 -27.59 35.71 1.15
CA GLU A 274 -28.50 34.59 0.90
C GLU A 274 -27.76 33.24 0.92
N GLN A 275 -26.57 33.19 0.31
CA GLN A 275 -25.78 31.96 0.23
C GLN A 275 -25.37 31.47 1.62
N LYS A 276 -24.83 32.35 2.47
CA LYS A 276 -24.42 31.98 3.82
C LYS A 276 -25.62 31.67 4.71
N ALA A 277 -26.75 32.35 4.51
CA ALA A 277 -28.00 32.03 5.20
C ALA A 277 -28.52 30.62 4.81
N ASP A 278 -28.38 30.22 3.55
CA ASP A 278 -28.68 28.87 3.08
C ASP A 278 -27.71 27.82 3.65
N GLU A 279 -26.43 28.15 3.80
CA GLU A 279 -25.47 27.27 4.48
C GLU A 279 -25.86 27.02 5.94
N VAL A 280 -26.30 28.06 6.67
CA VAL A 280 -26.81 27.91 8.04
C VAL A 280 -28.09 27.08 8.07
N PHE A 281 -29.00 27.27 7.12
CA PHE A 281 -30.21 26.46 6.99
C PHE A 281 -29.87 24.97 6.82
N ASN A 282 -29.00 24.66 5.85
CA ASN A 282 -28.59 23.30 5.53
C ASN A 282 -27.87 22.64 6.71
N TYR A 283 -27.03 23.39 7.42
CA TYR A 283 -26.36 22.90 8.62
C TYR A 283 -27.35 22.66 9.78
N ALA A 284 -28.33 23.54 9.97
CA ALA A 284 -29.32 23.43 11.03
C ALA A 284 -30.24 22.22 10.87
N ILE A 285 -30.62 21.88 9.62
CA ILE A 285 -31.58 20.81 9.30
C ILE A 285 -30.91 19.43 9.11
N VAL A 286 -29.58 19.35 9.15
CA VAL A 286 -28.83 18.15 8.72
C VAL A 286 -29.21 16.88 9.47
N ILE A 287 -29.60 16.97 10.75
CA ILE A 287 -30.07 15.83 11.56
C ILE A 287 -31.49 15.42 11.16
N GLY A 288 -32.39 16.38 10.91
CA GLY A 288 -33.79 16.12 10.59
C GLY A 288 -34.01 15.53 9.19
N VAL A 289 -33.22 15.93 8.20
CA VAL A 289 -33.33 15.42 6.80
C VAL A 289 -32.63 14.07 6.64
N ASN A 290 -31.59 13.82 7.43
CA ASN A 290 -30.77 12.62 7.31
C ASN A 290 -31.02 11.61 8.44
N ASN A 291 -32.25 11.55 8.97
CA ASN A 291 -32.72 10.48 9.85
C ASN A 291 -32.68 9.06 9.21
N LYS A 292 -32.27 8.95 7.94
CA LYS A 292 -32.02 7.69 7.23
C LYS A 292 -30.54 7.46 6.91
N PHE A 293 -29.65 8.29 7.45
CA PHE A 293 -28.21 8.06 7.34
C PHE A 293 -27.84 6.93 8.28
N ASP A 294 -28.19 5.72 7.86
CA ASP A 294 -27.83 4.51 8.56
C ASP A 294 -26.30 4.37 8.48
N PHE A 295 -25.63 4.32 9.62
CA PHE A 295 -24.22 3.96 9.68
C PHE A 295 -24.01 2.46 9.93
N SER A 296 -25.10 1.71 10.14
CA SER A 296 -25.11 0.25 10.20
C SER A 296 -25.07 -0.37 8.80
N TYR A 297 -23.86 -0.56 8.29
CA TYR A 297 -23.66 -1.19 6.99
C TYR A 297 -23.41 -2.69 7.10
N SER A 298 -23.97 -3.46 6.17
CA SER A 298 -23.49 -4.83 5.93
C SER A 298 -22.03 -4.79 5.46
N GLU A 299 -21.28 -5.88 5.71
CA GLU A 299 -19.87 -5.97 5.31
C GLU A 299 -19.64 -5.75 3.81
N GLU A 300 -20.59 -6.13 2.96
CA GLU A 300 -20.54 -5.89 1.51
C GLU A 300 -20.60 -4.39 1.18
N VAL A 301 -21.47 -3.65 1.87
CA VAL A 301 -21.60 -2.19 1.68
C VAL A 301 -20.37 -1.47 2.24
N LYS A 302 -19.81 -1.95 3.36
CA LYS A 302 -18.54 -1.43 3.90
C LYS A 302 -17.41 -1.55 2.86
N GLN A 303 -17.26 -2.71 2.22
CA GLN A 303 -16.23 -2.89 1.18
C GLN A 303 -16.49 -2.01 -0.06
N ASN A 304 -17.74 -1.79 -0.44
CA ASN A 304 -18.09 -0.89 -1.55
C ASN A 304 -17.77 0.58 -1.26
N ILE A 305 -17.92 1.02 -0.01
CA ILE A 305 -17.55 2.36 0.43
C ILE A 305 -16.03 2.49 0.47
N LEU A 306 -15.33 1.47 1.00
CA LEU A 306 -13.88 1.47 1.13
C LEU A 306 -13.14 1.41 -0.21
N SER A 307 -13.77 0.92 -1.26
CA SER A 307 -13.18 0.86 -2.60
C SER A 307 -13.16 2.22 -3.31
N ASP A 308 -13.87 3.23 -2.80
CA ASP A 308 -13.98 4.56 -3.42
C ASP A 308 -13.77 5.68 -2.40
N TYR A 309 -12.61 6.35 -2.52
CA TYR A 309 -12.24 7.46 -1.65
C TYR A 309 -13.29 8.59 -1.62
N SER A 310 -14.00 8.83 -2.73
CA SER A 310 -15.02 9.89 -2.78
C SER A 310 -16.21 9.59 -1.87
N LYS A 311 -16.60 8.31 -1.74
CA LYS A 311 -17.67 7.87 -0.84
C LYS A 311 -17.25 7.98 0.62
N ILE A 312 -16.00 7.61 0.93
CA ILE A 312 -15.43 7.77 2.27
C ILE A 312 -15.44 9.25 2.67
N HIS A 313 -14.94 10.12 1.79
CA HIS A 313 -14.89 11.56 2.03
C HIS A 313 -16.28 12.16 2.24
N TYR A 314 -17.27 11.78 1.42
CA TYR A 314 -18.64 12.23 1.58
C TYR A 314 -19.26 11.78 2.90
N LYS A 315 -19.12 10.49 3.26
CA LYS A 315 -19.65 9.92 4.51
C LYS A 315 -19.01 10.58 5.73
N LEU A 316 -17.69 10.77 5.72
CA LEU A 316 -16.97 11.49 6.77
C LEU A 316 -17.42 12.95 6.88
N GLY A 317 -17.57 13.65 5.76
CA GLY A 317 -18.04 15.03 5.73
C GLY A 317 -19.43 15.18 6.32
N MET A 318 -20.37 14.30 5.92
CA MET A 318 -21.72 14.29 6.46
C MET A 318 -21.75 13.93 7.94
N GLY A 319 -21.03 12.87 8.33
CA GLY A 319 -20.94 12.43 9.71
C GLY A 319 -20.37 13.50 10.64
N ASN A 320 -19.35 14.23 10.21
CA ASN A 320 -18.80 15.37 10.96
C ASN A 320 -19.83 16.51 11.09
N MET A 321 -20.57 16.84 10.02
CA MET A 321 -21.65 17.83 10.10
C MET A 321 -22.75 17.42 11.09
N MET A 322 -23.19 16.17 11.06
CA MET A 322 -24.16 15.62 12.01
C MET A 322 -23.63 15.71 13.44
N LEU A 323 -22.41 15.22 13.71
CA LEU A 323 -21.82 15.25 15.04
C LEU A 323 -21.76 16.66 15.62
N ARG A 324 -21.30 17.64 14.83
CA ARG A 324 -21.25 19.05 15.27
C ARG A 324 -22.64 19.61 15.54
N ARG A 325 -23.63 19.31 14.69
CA ARG A 325 -25.01 19.74 14.91
C ARG A 325 -25.62 19.08 16.16
N THR A 326 -25.35 17.80 16.41
CA THR A 326 -25.84 17.06 17.58
C THR A 326 -25.26 17.64 18.86
N ARG A 327 -23.98 18.01 18.86
CA ARG A 327 -23.34 18.71 19.99
C ARG A 327 -24.04 20.03 20.33
N ILE A 328 -24.46 20.82 19.34
CA ILE A 328 -25.25 22.04 19.57
C ILE A 328 -26.57 21.71 20.28
N ARG A 329 -27.29 20.67 19.84
CA ARG A 329 -28.54 20.23 20.48
C ARG A 329 -28.33 19.76 21.92
N MET A 330 -27.33 18.91 22.16
CA MET A 330 -26.99 18.43 23.50
C MET A 330 -26.57 19.58 24.43
N LYS A 331 -25.87 20.57 23.90
CA LYS A 331 -25.52 21.81 24.62
C LYS A 331 -26.77 22.58 25.00
N CYS A 332 -27.71 22.78 24.08
CA CYS A 332 -28.99 23.41 24.36
C CYS A 332 -29.76 22.66 25.47
N GLU A 333 -29.87 21.33 25.35
CA GLU A 333 -30.54 20.50 26.34
C GLU A 333 -29.90 20.64 27.72
N SER A 334 -28.57 20.57 27.79
CA SER A 334 -27.82 20.74 29.04
C SER A 334 -28.03 22.12 29.66
N MET A 335 -28.05 23.18 28.84
CA MET A 335 -28.33 24.56 29.27
C MET A 335 -29.72 24.65 29.90
N VAL A 336 -30.77 24.21 29.20
CA VAL A 336 -32.14 24.29 29.69
C VAL A 336 -32.33 23.38 30.91
N ARG A 337 -31.88 22.13 30.85
CA ARG A 337 -32.02 21.17 31.95
C ARG A 337 -31.38 21.67 33.24
N SER A 338 -30.18 22.26 33.15
CA SER A 338 -29.52 22.84 34.32
C SER A 338 -30.28 23.99 34.99
N ARG A 339 -31.11 24.71 34.21
CA ARG A 339 -31.94 25.79 34.72
C ARG A 339 -33.13 25.28 35.55
N TYR A 340 -33.65 24.09 35.23
CA TYR A 340 -34.85 23.51 35.86
C TYR A 340 -34.53 22.39 36.86
N GLU A 341 -33.38 21.73 36.76
CA GLU A 341 -32.93 20.68 37.69
C GLU A 341 -31.80 21.19 38.60
N SER A 342 -32.04 21.21 39.91
CA SER A 342 -31.15 21.82 40.91
C SER A 342 -29.82 21.08 41.14
N TRP A 343 -29.62 19.90 40.54
CA TRP A 343 -28.42 19.05 40.74
C TRP A 343 -27.34 19.24 39.67
N PHE A 344 -27.61 20.00 38.60
CA PHE A 344 -26.67 20.18 37.47
C PHE A 344 -25.71 21.37 37.72
N ILE A 345 -24.78 21.24 38.66
CA ILE A 345 -23.96 22.36 39.17
C ILE A 345 -22.59 22.52 38.46
N SER A 346 -22.42 23.67 37.81
CA SER A 346 -21.24 24.53 37.59
C SER A 346 -20.00 24.05 36.80
N GLU A 347 -19.53 22.81 36.94
CA GLU A 347 -18.21 22.43 36.37
C GLU A 347 -18.33 22.00 34.89
N ASN A 348 -19.41 21.29 34.52
CA ASN A 348 -19.76 21.02 33.12
C ASN A 348 -20.21 22.28 32.37
N PHE A 349 -20.83 23.23 33.08
CA PHE A 349 -21.35 24.50 32.51
C PHE A 349 -20.23 25.38 31.93
N ARG A 350 -19.05 25.38 32.58
CA ARG A 350 -17.88 26.15 32.13
C ARG A 350 -17.20 25.53 30.89
N LYS A 351 -17.24 24.20 30.76
CA LYS A 351 -16.79 23.48 29.55
C LYS A 351 -17.72 23.72 28.35
N ILE A 352 -19.03 23.70 28.59
CA ILE A 352 -20.07 23.97 27.56
C ILE A 352 -19.92 25.36 26.92
N LYS A 353 -19.49 26.38 27.68
CA LYS A 353 -19.26 27.74 27.18
C LYS A 353 -18.05 27.86 26.24
N ALA A 354 -17.09 26.93 26.30
CA ALA A 354 -15.83 27.03 25.56
C ALA A 354 -15.86 26.42 24.15
N GLU A 355 -16.79 25.49 23.86
CA GLU A 355 -16.66 24.58 22.71
C GLU A 355 -17.14 25.10 21.35
N ASP A 356 -17.94 26.16 21.27
CA ASP A 356 -18.41 26.69 19.98
C ASP A 356 -18.55 28.22 20.02
N LYS A 357 -17.65 28.91 19.33
CA LYS A 357 -17.62 30.38 19.23
C LYS A 357 -18.17 30.93 17.91
N SER A 358 -18.37 30.09 16.90
CA SER A 358 -18.81 30.59 15.60
C SER A 358 -20.22 31.17 15.71
N ILE A 359 -20.44 32.28 15.01
CA ILE A 359 -21.73 32.99 15.06
C ILE A 359 -22.86 32.12 14.47
N GLU A 360 -22.54 31.27 13.50
CA GLU A 360 -23.46 30.33 12.87
C GLU A 360 -23.97 29.29 13.88
N SER A 361 -23.08 28.75 14.72
CA SER A 361 -23.46 27.81 15.77
C SER A 361 -24.28 28.52 16.86
N GLN A 362 -23.95 29.77 17.19
CA GLN A 362 -24.71 30.55 18.17
C GLN A 362 -26.12 30.92 17.68
N ILE A 363 -26.28 31.26 16.39
CA ILE A 363 -27.58 31.47 15.74
C ILE A 363 -28.46 30.23 15.89
N ILE A 364 -27.94 29.05 15.52
CA ILE A 364 -28.68 27.79 15.62
C ILE A 364 -29.01 27.47 17.07
N LEU A 365 -28.05 27.63 17.99
CA LEU A 365 -28.24 27.40 19.42
C LEU A 365 -29.34 28.30 20.01
N LEU A 366 -29.41 29.56 19.60
CA LEU A 366 -30.42 30.50 20.10
C LEU A 366 -31.82 30.12 19.60
N CYS A 367 -31.95 29.75 18.33
CA CYS A 367 -33.20 29.25 17.78
C CYS A 367 -33.63 27.94 18.45
N GLU A 368 -32.70 27.02 18.70
CA GLU A 368 -32.98 25.75 19.38
C GLU A 368 -33.37 25.96 20.84
N LEU A 369 -32.75 26.92 21.54
CA LEU A 369 -33.12 27.32 22.89
C LEU A 369 -34.55 27.87 22.94
N TYR A 370 -34.89 28.77 22.01
CA TYR A 370 -36.23 29.33 21.91
C TYR A 370 -37.28 28.23 21.73
N VAL A 371 -37.08 27.34 20.76
CA VAL A 371 -37.98 26.21 20.49
C VAL A 371 -38.06 25.28 21.71
N MET A 372 -36.91 24.89 22.29
CA MET A 372 -36.87 23.98 23.43
C MET A 372 -37.59 24.54 24.66
N LEU A 373 -37.51 25.85 24.92
CA LEU A 373 -38.23 26.51 26.01
C LEU A 373 -39.74 26.53 25.79
N ARG A 374 -40.19 26.68 24.54
CA ARG A 374 -41.59 26.65 24.15
C ARG A 374 -42.18 25.23 24.17
N ASP A 375 -41.36 24.21 23.87
CA ASP A 375 -41.79 22.81 23.85
C ASP A 375 -41.99 22.21 25.26
N LYS A 376 -42.83 21.19 25.36
CA LYS A 376 -42.96 20.40 26.60
C LYS A 376 -41.79 19.43 26.72
N GLN A 377 -41.15 19.38 27.90
CA GLN A 377 -40.08 18.44 28.21
C GLN A 377 -40.45 17.61 29.45
N SER A 378 -39.72 16.54 29.73
CA SER A 378 -39.95 15.71 30.92
C SER A 378 -39.76 16.48 32.23
N TYR A 379 -38.83 17.44 32.24
CA TYR A 379 -38.44 18.24 33.40
C TYR A 379 -38.99 19.68 33.40
N LYS A 380 -39.72 20.11 32.35
CA LYS A 380 -40.36 21.44 32.31
C LYS A 380 -41.63 21.50 31.46
N LYS A 381 -42.51 22.46 31.79
CA LYS A 381 -43.70 22.77 30.98
C LYS A 381 -43.34 23.66 29.78
N ALA A 382 -44.18 23.63 28.75
CA ALA A 382 -44.16 24.55 27.63
C ALA A 382 -44.37 25.99 28.10
N LEU A 383 -43.54 26.93 27.63
CA LEU A 383 -43.64 28.35 27.95
C LEU A 383 -44.31 29.14 26.82
N PRO A 384 -45.22 30.08 27.14
CA PRO A 384 -45.69 31.07 26.18
C PRO A 384 -44.55 31.95 25.65
N HIS A 385 -44.75 32.58 24.48
CA HIS A 385 -43.77 33.45 23.84
C HIS A 385 -43.12 34.47 24.80
N VAL A 386 -43.95 35.30 25.44
CA VAL A 386 -43.49 36.39 26.33
C VAL A 386 -42.64 35.86 27.49
N LYS A 387 -43.00 34.71 28.06
CA LYS A 387 -42.22 34.08 29.14
C LYS A 387 -40.91 33.48 28.61
N THR A 388 -40.92 32.93 27.40
CA THR A 388 -39.73 32.38 26.75
C THR A 388 -38.68 33.46 26.52
N ILE A 389 -39.08 34.60 25.93
CA ILE A 389 -38.15 35.72 25.70
C ILE A 389 -37.58 36.22 27.02
N LYS A 390 -38.42 36.36 28.06
CA LYS A 390 -37.94 36.76 29.38
C LYS A 390 -36.91 35.79 29.96
N GLU A 391 -37.15 34.48 29.88
CA GLU A 391 -36.19 33.47 30.36
C GLU A 391 -34.85 33.54 29.60
N ILE A 392 -34.88 33.72 28.27
CA ILE A 392 -33.67 33.87 27.45
C ILE A 392 -32.85 35.07 27.93
N VAL A 393 -33.48 36.23 28.08
CA VAL A 393 -32.82 37.49 28.47
C VAL A 393 -32.28 37.42 29.90
N ASP A 394 -33.07 36.91 30.85
CA ASP A 394 -32.72 36.90 32.27
C ASP A 394 -31.62 35.88 32.60
N HIS A 395 -31.56 34.76 31.87
CA HIS A 395 -30.72 33.62 32.26
C HIS A 395 -29.72 33.14 31.23
N PHE A 396 -29.96 33.33 29.92
CA PHE A 396 -29.15 32.70 28.87
C PHE A 396 -28.29 33.68 28.05
N THR A 397 -28.46 34.98 28.22
CA THR A 397 -27.70 36.02 27.48
C THR A 397 -26.18 35.80 27.48
N HIS A 398 -25.61 35.33 28.58
CA HIS A 398 -24.17 35.13 28.73
C HIS A 398 -23.56 33.99 27.87
N PHE A 399 -24.39 33.27 27.11
CA PHE A 399 -23.98 32.24 26.14
C PHE A 399 -23.83 32.75 24.71
N PHE A 400 -24.34 33.95 24.43
CA PHE A 400 -24.46 34.48 23.07
C PHE A 400 -23.69 35.79 22.92
N ASP A 401 -23.32 36.09 21.69
CA ASP A 401 -22.86 37.41 21.27
C ASP A 401 -23.92 38.47 21.56
N GLU A 402 -23.50 39.63 22.08
CA GLU A 402 -24.41 40.70 22.50
C GLU A 402 -25.22 41.25 21.31
N ASN A 403 -24.58 41.41 20.15
CA ASN A 403 -25.25 41.91 18.96
C ASN A 403 -26.28 40.89 18.44
N LEU A 404 -25.94 39.60 18.42
CA LEU A 404 -26.88 38.54 18.08
C LEU A 404 -28.11 38.54 18.99
N MET A 405 -27.91 38.68 20.30
CA MET A 405 -28.99 38.69 21.28
C MET A 405 -29.92 39.90 21.09
N ASN A 406 -29.36 41.08 20.83
CA ASN A 406 -30.13 42.29 20.58
C ASN A 406 -31.01 42.12 19.33
N ILE A 407 -30.43 41.66 18.22
CA ILE A 407 -31.15 41.43 16.97
C ILE A 407 -32.29 40.42 17.15
N PHE A 408 -32.04 39.31 17.86
CA PHE A 408 -33.08 38.33 18.16
C PHE A 408 -34.20 38.91 19.02
N THR A 409 -33.85 39.68 20.04
CA THR A 409 -34.83 40.27 20.99
C THR A 409 -35.66 41.36 20.34
N GLU A 410 -35.09 42.19 19.47
CA GLU A 410 -35.82 43.22 18.74
C GLU A 410 -36.80 42.63 17.71
N ASN A 411 -36.46 41.48 17.13
CA ASN A 411 -37.25 40.82 16.07
C ASN A 411 -37.99 39.57 16.57
N ASN A 412 -38.20 39.44 17.88
CA ASN A 412 -38.72 38.22 18.52
C ASN A 412 -40.09 37.74 17.96
N VAL A 413 -40.92 38.68 17.49
CA VAL A 413 -42.26 38.41 16.95
C VAL A 413 -42.19 37.58 15.68
N GLU A 414 -41.16 37.75 14.86
CA GLU A 414 -40.99 36.93 13.64
C GLU A 414 -40.81 35.44 13.98
N PHE A 415 -40.10 35.15 15.08
CA PHE A 415 -39.89 33.79 15.56
C PHE A 415 -41.15 33.20 16.21
N GLU A 416 -42.01 34.02 16.81
CA GLU A 416 -43.34 33.59 17.24
C GLU A 416 -44.18 33.13 16.05
N VAL A 417 -44.25 33.95 14.99
CA VAL A 417 -45.01 33.63 13.77
C VAL A 417 -44.53 32.32 13.14
N ILE A 418 -43.21 32.12 13.04
CA ILE A 418 -42.64 30.86 12.51
C ILE A 418 -43.06 29.67 13.37
N TYR A 419 -42.98 29.80 14.70
CA TYR A 419 -43.33 28.71 15.61
C TYR A 419 -44.81 28.33 15.51
N GLU A 420 -45.71 29.31 15.57
CA GLU A 420 -47.15 29.07 15.53
C GLU A 420 -47.55 28.44 14.20
N LYS A 421 -46.99 28.91 13.07
CA LYS A 421 -47.32 28.40 11.74
C LYS A 421 -46.97 26.93 11.54
N ILE A 422 -45.91 26.43 12.18
CA ILE A 422 -45.45 25.04 12.02
C ILE A 422 -46.14 24.10 13.02
N ASN A 423 -46.54 24.62 14.19
CA ASN A 423 -47.19 23.85 15.24
C ASN A 423 -48.73 23.95 15.23
N SER A 424 -49.31 24.80 14.38
CA SER A 424 -50.75 24.84 14.04
C SER A 424 -51.12 23.75 13.05
#